data_AF-A0A958QUI4-F1
#
_entry.id   AF-A0A958QUI4-F1
#
_cell.length_a   1.000
_cell.length_b   1.000
_cell.length_c   1.000
_cell.angle_alpha   90.00
_cell.angle_beta   90.00
_cell.angle_gamma   90.00
#
_symmetry.space_group_name_H-M   'P 1'
#
loop_
_entity.id
_entity.type
_entity.pdbx_description
1 polymer ?
#
loop_
_entity_poly.entity_id
_entity_poly.type
_entity_poly.pdbx_seq_one_letter_code
_entity_poly.pdbx_strand_id
1 'polypeptide(L)'
;MPDGTIYDAFGSRNTALVYASGIEYMGLQLPEDKEVQDLVCRVRQAFKNRITIPYETLEFDNFIRIYYDLLIADEWRKQYRKEPIQNTVANKSFQLPELGFYRVQYGDNKSIYFHINYGGAFCVYEGDQLIARNAGYLLSDKDNNFYGTKNHLQNSSKVRIDEQGFELQCELIKSIHQDLSPLKLVVMRILNLTVLRNRYLADFFRYIVVKLLITGRHTESDGYFCRVMTWGDTKLRIVDTLKTQFDIKYLAKVTHLNLFHMASSRYFDPLDGSQGSECELSYNGKNFTHDFEV
;
A
#
# COMPACT_ATOMS: atom_id res chain seq x y z
N MET A 1 9.91 -6.92 0.31
CA MET A 1 10.34 -6.70 -1.09
C MET A 1 11.82 -7.10 -1.23
N PRO A 2 12.44 -7.14 -2.42
CA PRO A 2 13.86 -7.51 -2.59
C PRO A 2 14.83 -6.70 -1.73
N ASP A 3 14.55 -5.41 -1.58
CA ASP A 3 15.25 -4.49 -0.68
C ASP A 3 14.98 -4.69 0.83
N GLY A 4 14.12 -5.65 1.20
CA GLY A 4 13.68 -5.89 2.59
C GLY A 4 12.61 -4.94 3.13
N THR A 5 12.08 -4.03 2.31
CA THR A 5 11.01 -3.10 2.69
C THR A 5 9.62 -3.72 2.53
N ILE A 6 8.61 -3.04 3.08
CA ILE A 6 7.18 -3.30 2.82
C ILE A 6 6.63 -2.10 2.06
N TYR A 7 6.05 -2.33 0.89
CA TYR A 7 5.38 -1.26 0.16
C TYR A 7 4.00 -1.03 0.78
N ASP A 8 3.81 0.17 1.34
CA ASP A 8 2.59 0.56 2.05
C ASP A 8 1.33 0.36 1.20
N ALA A 9 1.43 0.57 -0.12
CA ALA A 9 0.29 0.45 -1.02
C ALA A 9 -0.31 -0.96 -1.04
N PHE A 10 0.43 -1.99 -0.65
CA PHE A 10 -0.03 -3.38 -0.55
C PHE A 10 -0.64 -3.73 0.82
N GLY A 11 -0.55 -2.84 1.79
CA GLY A 11 -1.09 -3.04 3.13
C GLY A 11 -2.54 -2.58 3.26
N SER A 12 -3.33 -3.31 4.06
CA SER A 12 -4.74 -2.97 4.34
C SER A 12 -4.90 -1.65 5.10
N ARG A 13 -3.82 -1.18 5.75
CA ARG A 13 -3.77 0.07 6.51
C ARG A 13 -2.82 1.11 5.91
N ASN A 14 -2.20 0.82 4.76
CA ASN A 14 -1.16 1.68 4.17
C ASN A 14 -0.03 1.99 5.16
N THR A 15 0.45 0.93 5.83
CA THR A 15 1.56 0.97 6.76
C THR A 15 2.72 0.17 6.20
N ALA A 16 3.89 0.80 6.09
CA ALA A 16 5.15 0.15 5.73
C ALA A 16 5.99 -0.26 6.97
N LEU A 17 5.35 -0.41 8.14
CA LEU A 17 6.06 -0.77 9.38
C LEU A 17 6.52 -2.24 9.32
N VAL A 18 7.79 -2.47 9.65
CA VAL A 18 8.39 -3.80 9.76
C VAL A 18 8.65 -4.11 11.23
N TYR A 19 8.10 -5.24 11.70
CA TYR A 19 8.41 -5.81 13.01
C TYR A 19 9.48 -6.88 12.82
N ALA A 20 10.73 -6.52 13.13
CA ALA A 20 11.92 -7.34 12.89
C ALA A 20 12.01 -8.54 13.84
N SER A 21 11.49 -8.43 15.07
CA SER A 21 11.66 -9.49 16.09
C SER A 21 11.14 -10.84 15.63
N GLY A 22 9.94 -10.87 15.02
CA GLY A 22 9.35 -12.10 14.52
C GLY A 22 10.15 -12.72 13.38
N ILE A 23 10.74 -11.88 12.52
CA ILE A 23 11.55 -12.32 11.39
C ILE A 23 12.88 -12.91 11.88
N GLU A 24 13.55 -12.24 12.83
CA GLU A 24 14.75 -12.75 13.48
C GLU A 24 14.49 -14.07 14.20
N TYR A 25 13.36 -14.17 14.93
CA TYR A 25 12.96 -15.40 15.60
C TYR A 25 12.71 -16.54 14.60
N MET A 26 12.01 -16.27 13.49
CA MET A 26 11.80 -17.27 12.44
C MET A 26 13.12 -17.80 11.88
N GLY A 27 14.09 -16.92 11.60
CA GLY A 27 15.40 -17.35 11.10
C GLY A 27 16.21 -18.17 12.12
N LEU A 28 16.02 -17.92 13.42
CA LEU A 28 16.59 -18.80 14.46
C LEU A 28 15.96 -20.18 14.47
N GLN A 29 14.64 -20.26 14.30
CA GLN A 29 13.90 -21.53 14.33
C GLN A 29 14.13 -22.36 13.06
N LEU A 30 14.42 -21.70 11.93
CA LEU A 30 14.56 -22.32 10.62
C LEU A 30 15.95 -21.98 10.00
N PRO A 31 17.07 -22.38 10.63
CA PRO A 31 18.41 -22.00 10.19
C PRO A 31 18.81 -22.57 8.82
N GLU A 32 18.20 -23.69 8.41
CA GLU A 32 18.47 -24.36 7.14
C GLU A 32 17.53 -23.91 6.01
N ASP A 33 16.48 -23.13 6.32
CA ASP A 33 15.54 -22.64 5.31
C ASP A 33 16.12 -21.39 4.61
N LYS A 34 16.54 -21.61 3.36
CA LYS A 34 17.18 -20.57 2.54
C LYS A 34 16.33 -19.34 2.29
N GLU A 35 15.01 -19.48 2.19
CA GLU A 35 14.11 -18.34 1.93
C GLU A 35 13.90 -17.51 3.19
N VAL A 36 13.80 -18.17 4.34
CA VAL A 36 13.72 -17.50 5.64
C VAL A 36 15.03 -16.78 5.97
N GLN A 37 16.18 -17.44 5.76
CA GLN A 37 17.49 -16.80 5.98
C GLN A 37 17.68 -15.58 5.07
N ASP A 38 17.24 -15.67 3.81
CA ASP A 38 17.28 -14.54 2.88
C ASP A 38 16.39 -13.37 3.33
N LEU A 39 15.16 -13.66 3.79
CA LEU A 39 14.27 -12.65 4.35
C LEU A 39 14.92 -11.91 5.53
N VAL A 40 15.57 -12.63 6.45
CA VAL A 40 16.31 -12.03 7.58
C VAL A 40 17.40 -11.10 7.07
N CYS A 41 18.21 -11.54 6.10
CA CYS A 41 19.25 -10.71 5.50
C CYS A 41 18.68 -9.42 4.89
N ARG A 42 17.64 -9.53 4.06
CA ARG A 42 17.01 -8.38 3.41
C ARG A 42 16.46 -7.38 4.42
N VAL A 43 15.76 -7.85 5.45
CA VAL A 43 15.22 -6.97 6.50
C VAL A 43 16.33 -6.26 7.26
N ARG A 44 17.39 -6.98 7.66
CA ARG A 44 18.58 -6.37 8.30
C ARG A 44 19.21 -5.30 7.41
N GLN A 45 19.34 -5.57 6.11
CA GLN A 45 19.85 -4.60 5.14
C GLN A 45 18.95 -3.38 5.02
N ALA A 46 17.63 -3.55 5.00
CA ALA A 46 16.68 -2.45 4.94
C ALA A 46 16.84 -1.48 6.13
N PHE A 47 16.96 -2.02 7.35
CA PHE A 47 17.25 -1.22 8.54
C PHE A 47 18.63 -0.56 8.48
N LYS A 48 19.67 -1.30 8.08
CA LYS A 48 21.04 -0.78 7.94
C LYS A 48 21.13 0.38 6.94
N ASN A 49 20.41 0.26 5.82
CA ASN A 49 20.39 1.24 4.75
C ASN A 49 19.38 2.36 4.99
N ARG A 50 18.61 2.31 6.09
CA ARG A 50 17.58 3.32 6.46
C ARG A 50 16.52 3.52 5.37
N ILE A 51 16.14 2.44 4.70
CA ILE A 51 15.07 2.42 3.69
C ILE A 51 13.73 1.90 4.26
N THR A 52 13.71 1.51 5.53
CA THR A 52 12.47 1.33 6.31
C THR A 52 12.03 2.67 6.91
N ILE A 53 10.77 2.75 7.36
CA ILE A 53 10.27 3.93 8.09
C ILE A 53 11.21 4.25 9.28
N PRO A 54 11.76 5.47 9.38
CA PRO A 54 12.62 5.88 10.47
C PRO A 54 11.82 6.01 11.76
N TYR A 55 12.42 5.60 12.88
CA TYR A 55 11.76 5.68 14.19
C TYR A 55 11.46 7.13 14.60
N GLU A 56 12.22 8.11 14.11
CA GLU A 56 12.02 9.53 14.36
C GLU A 56 10.72 10.08 13.76
N THR A 57 10.13 9.34 12.80
CA THR A 57 8.91 9.75 12.09
C THR A 57 7.65 9.14 12.70
N LEU A 58 7.81 8.22 13.66
CA LEU A 58 6.70 7.53 14.31
C LEU A 58 6.12 8.39 15.43
N GLU A 59 4.80 8.31 15.62
CA GLU A 59 4.19 8.80 16.85
C GLU A 59 4.65 7.98 18.05
N PHE A 60 4.58 8.58 19.23
CA PHE A 60 5.10 8.02 20.48
C PHE A 60 4.69 6.56 20.74
N ASP A 61 3.42 6.21 20.49
CA ASP A 61 2.90 4.87 20.73
C ASP A 61 3.54 3.82 19.81
N ASN A 62 3.68 4.11 18.51
CA ASN A 62 4.33 3.19 17.57
C ASN A 62 5.86 3.22 17.70
N PHE A 63 6.44 4.35 18.08
CA PHE A 63 7.85 4.43 18.44
C PHE A 63 8.19 3.43 19.55
N ILE A 64 7.46 3.44 20.67
CA ILE A 64 7.72 2.51 21.79
C ILE A 64 7.62 1.05 21.32
N ARG A 65 6.60 0.73 20.52
CA ARG A 65 6.37 -0.64 20.03
C ARG A 65 7.48 -1.12 19.13
N ILE A 66 7.86 -0.33 18.12
CA ILE A 66 8.93 -0.68 17.19
C ILE A 66 10.28 -0.69 17.90
N TYR A 67 10.53 0.23 18.83
CA TYR A 67 11.75 0.22 19.63
C TYR A 67 11.87 -1.07 20.46
N TYR A 68 10.81 -1.48 21.16
CA TYR A 68 10.82 -2.71 21.93
C TYR A 68 10.97 -3.96 21.04
N ASP A 69 10.30 -3.97 19.88
CA ASP A 69 10.47 -5.01 18.87
C ASP A 69 11.94 -5.13 18.41
N LEU A 70 12.62 -4.01 18.16
CA LEU A 70 14.03 -4.01 17.76
C LEU A 70 14.97 -4.49 18.86
N LEU A 71 14.68 -4.19 20.15
CA LEU A 71 15.45 -4.75 21.26
C LEU A 71 15.34 -6.28 21.31
N ILE A 72 14.12 -6.81 21.12
CA ILE A 72 13.90 -8.25 21.05
C ILE A 72 14.60 -8.85 19.82
N ALA A 73 14.53 -8.19 18.67
CA ALA A 73 15.21 -8.60 17.45
C ALA A 73 16.72 -8.72 17.65
N ASP A 74 17.34 -7.77 18.36
CA ASP A 74 18.77 -7.80 18.70
C ASP A 74 19.12 -8.97 19.64
N GLU A 75 18.27 -9.26 20.63
CA GLU A 75 18.44 -10.43 21.50
C GLU A 75 18.35 -11.75 20.74
N TRP A 76 17.44 -11.86 19.77
CA TRP A 76 17.39 -13.02 18.87
C TRP A 76 18.63 -13.11 17.99
N ARG A 77 19.04 -11.99 17.40
CA ARG A 77 20.23 -11.94 16.55
C ARG A 77 21.48 -12.46 17.26
N LYS A 78 21.68 -12.14 18.54
CA LYS A 78 22.83 -12.62 19.34
C LYS A 78 22.86 -14.14 19.53
N GLN A 79 21.74 -14.82 19.34
CA GLN A 79 21.61 -16.27 19.54
C GLN A 79 21.91 -17.09 18.28
N TYR A 80 22.12 -16.46 17.13
CA TYR A 80 22.49 -17.16 15.91
C TYR A 80 23.85 -17.85 16.09
N ARG A 81 23.88 -19.17 15.86
CA ARG A 81 25.14 -19.94 15.81
C ARG A 81 25.88 -19.75 14.49
N LYS A 82 25.15 -19.39 13.43
CA LYS A 82 25.62 -19.15 12.07
C LYS A 82 24.88 -17.95 11.52
N GLU A 83 25.59 -17.01 10.91
CA GLU A 83 24.96 -15.84 10.30
C GLU A 83 24.03 -16.26 9.15
N PRO A 84 22.86 -15.61 9.02
CA PRO A 84 21.97 -15.77 7.88
C PRO A 84 22.71 -15.51 6.57
N ILE A 85 22.43 -16.34 5.57
CA ILE A 85 23.05 -16.23 4.24
C ILE A 85 22.01 -15.64 3.30
N GLN A 86 22.35 -14.50 2.70
CA GLN A 86 21.56 -13.91 1.62
C GLN A 86 21.60 -14.87 0.44
N ASN A 87 20.43 -15.20 -0.08
CA ASN A 87 20.28 -16.12 -1.18
C ASN A 87 19.61 -15.37 -2.32
N THR A 88 20.19 -15.40 -3.51
CA THR A 88 19.56 -14.89 -4.74
C THR A 88 18.34 -15.70 -5.20
N VAL A 89 17.79 -16.54 -4.31
CA VAL A 89 16.65 -17.45 -4.54
C VAL A 89 15.37 -16.68 -4.89
N ALA A 90 15.32 -15.38 -4.60
CA ALA A 90 14.23 -14.52 -5.00
C ALA A 90 14.18 -14.26 -6.53
N ASN A 91 14.40 -15.24 -7.41
CA ASN A 91 14.27 -15.12 -8.86
C ASN A 91 13.19 -16.05 -9.43
N LYS A 92 12.05 -16.17 -8.74
CA LYS A 92 10.90 -16.87 -9.29
C LYS A 92 9.65 -16.01 -9.18
N SER A 93 8.89 -15.97 -10.28
CA SER A 93 7.51 -15.51 -10.29
C SER A 93 6.71 -16.34 -9.30
N PHE A 94 5.83 -15.70 -8.55
CA PHE A 94 4.92 -16.39 -7.64
C PHE A 94 3.58 -15.67 -7.59
N GLN A 95 2.55 -16.40 -7.20
CA GLN A 95 1.19 -15.90 -7.13
C GLN A 95 0.61 -16.30 -5.78
N LEU A 96 -0.06 -15.35 -5.13
CA LEU A 96 -0.89 -15.59 -3.95
C LEU A 96 -2.31 -15.13 -4.30
N PRO A 97 -3.06 -15.92 -5.09
CA PRO A 97 -4.34 -15.47 -5.66
C PRO A 97 -5.36 -15.09 -4.60
N GLU A 98 -5.39 -15.81 -3.46
CA GLU A 98 -6.29 -15.51 -2.35
C GLU A 98 -6.02 -14.14 -1.71
N LEU A 99 -4.75 -13.74 -1.67
CA LEU A 99 -4.36 -12.41 -1.24
C LEU A 99 -4.50 -11.38 -2.36
N GLY A 100 -4.59 -11.81 -3.61
CA GLY A 100 -4.57 -10.94 -4.79
C GLY A 100 -3.19 -10.34 -5.06
N PHE A 101 -2.13 -10.98 -4.59
CA PHE A 101 -0.77 -10.51 -4.69
C PHE A 101 0.03 -11.36 -5.68
N TYR A 102 0.75 -10.69 -6.57
CA TYR A 102 1.47 -11.35 -7.67
C TYR A 102 2.86 -10.77 -7.79
N ARG A 103 3.78 -11.65 -8.18
CA ARG A 103 5.11 -11.30 -8.58
C ARG A 103 5.41 -11.95 -9.93
N VAL A 104 5.86 -11.14 -10.88
CA VAL A 104 6.33 -11.60 -12.19
C VAL A 104 7.77 -11.15 -12.39
N GLN A 105 8.63 -12.08 -12.76
CA GLN A 105 9.97 -11.79 -13.26
C GLN A 105 9.93 -11.61 -14.77
N TYR A 106 10.65 -10.60 -15.25
CA TYR A 106 10.83 -10.33 -16.68
C TYR A 106 12.26 -9.83 -16.91
N GLY A 107 12.84 -10.16 -18.06
CA GLY A 107 14.26 -9.99 -18.29
C GLY A 107 15.15 -10.70 -17.28
N ASP A 108 16.43 -10.34 -17.29
CA ASP A 108 17.45 -11.08 -16.53
C ASP A 108 17.40 -10.78 -15.02
N ASN A 109 17.01 -9.56 -14.64
CA ASN A 109 17.08 -9.09 -13.25
C ASN A 109 15.93 -8.15 -12.84
N LYS A 110 14.84 -8.09 -13.61
CA LYS A 110 13.69 -7.23 -13.27
C LYS A 110 12.53 -8.03 -12.73
N SER A 111 11.83 -7.45 -11.75
CA SER A 111 10.59 -8.03 -11.25
C SER A 111 9.55 -6.98 -10.97
N ILE A 112 8.29 -7.31 -11.24
CA ILE A 112 7.13 -6.51 -10.88
C ILE A 112 6.37 -7.22 -9.78
N TYR A 113 6.00 -6.47 -8.76
CA TYR A 113 5.06 -6.87 -7.73
C TYR A 113 3.81 -6.04 -7.91
N PHE A 114 2.64 -6.68 -7.89
CA PHE A 114 1.38 -5.96 -8.01
C PHE A 114 0.28 -6.60 -7.20
N HIS A 115 -0.72 -5.79 -6.87
CA HIS A 115 -1.81 -6.21 -6.01
C HIS A 115 -3.17 -5.84 -6.59
N ILE A 116 -3.94 -6.87 -6.99
CA ILE A 116 -5.21 -6.69 -7.70
C ILE A 116 -6.31 -6.11 -6.80
N ASN A 117 -6.34 -6.51 -5.53
CA ASN A 117 -7.26 -5.97 -4.51
C ASN A 117 -6.88 -4.56 -4.02
N TYR A 118 -5.96 -3.86 -4.70
CA TYR A 118 -5.62 -2.46 -4.41
C TYR A 118 -5.50 -1.65 -5.70
N GLY A 119 -6.40 -1.89 -6.66
CA GLY A 119 -6.43 -1.15 -7.92
C GLY A 119 -5.23 -1.44 -8.82
N GLY A 120 -4.59 -2.61 -8.66
CA GLY A 120 -3.42 -2.98 -9.45
C GLY A 120 -2.20 -2.12 -9.11
N ALA A 121 -2.14 -1.57 -7.89
CA ALA A 121 -0.95 -0.92 -7.37
C ALA A 121 0.27 -1.82 -7.61
N PHE A 122 1.42 -1.23 -7.90
CA PHE A 122 2.62 -1.99 -8.23
C PHE A 122 3.90 -1.31 -7.81
N CYS A 123 4.95 -2.13 -7.69
CA CYS A 123 6.33 -1.70 -7.65
C CYS A 123 7.19 -2.58 -8.57
N VAL A 124 8.21 -1.98 -9.16
CA VAL A 124 9.14 -2.60 -10.10
C VAL A 124 10.53 -2.49 -9.53
N TYR A 125 11.23 -3.62 -9.53
CA TYR A 125 12.59 -3.74 -9.04
C TYR A 125 13.53 -4.18 -10.17
N GLU A 126 14.75 -3.65 -10.15
CA GLU A 126 15.91 -4.20 -10.86
C GLU A 126 16.92 -4.66 -9.81
N GLY A 127 17.03 -5.98 -9.61
CA GLY A 127 17.67 -6.56 -8.43
C GLY A 127 16.97 -6.09 -7.14
N ASP A 128 17.74 -5.44 -6.26
CA ASP A 128 17.24 -4.86 -5.01
C ASP A 128 16.87 -3.38 -5.12
N GLN A 129 17.01 -2.77 -6.31
CA GLN A 129 16.70 -1.37 -6.51
C GLN A 129 15.25 -1.17 -6.96
N LEU A 130 14.48 -0.39 -6.23
CA LEU A 130 13.17 0.09 -6.66
C LEU A 130 13.33 1.10 -7.80
N ILE A 131 12.84 0.77 -9.00
CA ILE A 131 12.95 1.64 -10.19
C ILE A 131 11.64 2.37 -10.52
N ALA A 132 10.49 1.79 -10.17
CA ALA A 132 9.19 2.43 -10.35
C ALA A 132 8.17 1.94 -9.33
N ARG A 133 7.22 2.80 -8.95
CA ARG A 133 6.05 2.43 -8.17
C ARG A 133 4.83 3.27 -8.53
N ASN A 134 3.64 2.74 -8.29
CA ASN A 134 2.38 3.42 -8.55
C ASN A 134 1.31 2.86 -7.61
N ALA A 135 0.72 3.71 -6.77
CA ALA A 135 -0.37 3.34 -5.87
C ALA A 135 -1.76 3.63 -6.45
N GLY A 136 -1.83 4.24 -7.63
CA GLY A 136 -3.05 4.58 -8.34
C GLY A 136 -3.08 6.03 -8.81
N TYR A 137 -4.30 6.50 -9.06
CA TYR A 137 -4.60 7.90 -9.38
C TYR A 137 -5.52 8.50 -8.32
N LEU A 138 -5.28 9.78 -8.02
CA LEU A 138 -6.20 10.65 -7.29
C LEU A 138 -6.83 11.61 -8.30
N LEU A 139 -8.16 11.69 -8.28
CA LEU A 139 -8.92 12.55 -9.18
C LEU A 139 -9.80 13.50 -8.37
N SER A 140 -10.14 14.66 -8.93
CA SER A 140 -11.26 15.46 -8.43
C SER A 140 -12.20 15.91 -9.54
N ASP A 141 -13.48 16.05 -9.19
CA ASP A 141 -14.49 16.66 -10.05
C ASP A 141 -14.54 18.19 -9.88
N LYS A 142 -15.46 18.84 -10.59
CA LYS A 142 -15.67 20.30 -10.50
C LYS A 142 -16.16 20.78 -9.13
N ASP A 143 -16.84 19.91 -8.39
CA ASP A 143 -17.39 20.17 -7.06
C ASP A 143 -16.39 19.87 -5.93
N ASN A 144 -15.13 19.55 -6.30
CA ASN A 144 -14.05 19.14 -5.39
C ASN A 144 -14.35 17.84 -4.61
N ASN A 145 -15.18 16.95 -5.14
CA ASN A 145 -15.21 15.59 -4.66
C ASN A 145 -13.97 14.85 -5.14
N PHE A 146 -13.33 14.10 -4.25
CA PHE A 146 -12.15 13.31 -4.59
C PHE A 146 -12.50 11.85 -4.88
N TYR A 147 -11.77 11.27 -5.83
CA TYR A 147 -11.90 9.89 -6.25
C TYR A 147 -10.53 9.22 -6.28
N GLY A 148 -10.47 7.93 -6.03
CA GLY A 148 -9.24 7.17 -6.24
C GLY A 148 -9.47 5.78 -6.82
N THR A 149 -8.39 5.25 -7.41
CA THR A 149 -8.41 3.95 -8.10
C THR A 149 -8.13 2.76 -7.18
N LYS A 150 -7.81 3.01 -5.90
CA LYS A 150 -7.48 1.97 -4.92
C LYS A 150 -8.73 1.46 -4.22
N ASN A 151 -9.17 0.25 -4.56
CA ASN A 151 -10.34 -0.39 -3.96
C ASN A 151 -9.95 -1.59 -3.09
N HIS A 152 -10.30 -1.58 -1.80
CA HIS A 152 -10.08 -2.68 -0.84
C HIS A 152 -11.04 -3.88 -0.99
N LEU A 153 -11.75 -4.04 -2.11
CA LEU A 153 -12.80 -5.06 -2.26
C LEU A 153 -12.54 -6.06 -3.39
N GLN A 154 -12.75 -7.33 -3.05
CA GLN A 154 -12.66 -8.51 -3.92
C GLN A 154 -13.77 -8.59 -4.99
N ASN A 155 -14.79 -7.72 -4.99
CA ASN A 155 -16.06 -8.03 -5.67
C ASN A 155 -16.41 -7.22 -6.93
N SER A 156 -15.69 -6.14 -7.30
CA SER A 156 -16.01 -5.35 -8.50
C SER A 156 -14.90 -5.26 -9.53
N SER A 157 -13.82 -6.04 -9.36
CA SER A 157 -12.68 -6.03 -10.26
C SER A 157 -12.77 -7.16 -11.28
N LYS A 158 -12.79 -6.84 -12.57
CA LYS A 158 -12.54 -7.83 -13.63
C LYS A 158 -11.04 -7.96 -13.77
N VAL A 159 -10.53 -9.17 -13.60
CA VAL A 159 -9.10 -9.45 -13.67
C VAL A 159 -8.85 -10.55 -14.69
N ARG A 160 -7.91 -10.31 -15.59
CA ARG A 160 -7.33 -11.31 -16.48
C ARG A 160 -5.83 -11.30 -16.29
N ILE A 161 -5.26 -12.46 -16.01
CA ILE A 161 -3.82 -12.67 -15.94
C ILE A 161 -3.50 -13.82 -16.88
N ASP A 162 -2.58 -13.61 -17.81
CA ASP A 162 -2.03 -14.63 -18.67
C ASP A 162 -0.49 -14.53 -18.71
N GLU A 163 0.15 -15.34 -19.54
CA GLU A 163 1.62 -15.39 -19.63
C GLU A 163 2.22 -14.07 -20.16
N GLN A 164 1.43 -13.27 -20.88
CA GLN A 164 1.89 -12.09 -21.61
C GLN A 164 1.47 -10.78 -20.93
N GLY A 165 0.55 -10.84 -19.98
CA GLY A 165 0.13 -9.65 -19.27
C GLY A 165 -0.94 -9.81 -18.22
N PHE A 166 -1.33 -8.66 -17.71
CA PHE A 166 -2.34 -8.45 -16.70
C PHE A 166 -3.28 -7.35 -17.17
N GLU A 167 -4.56 -7.60 -17.06
CA GLU A 167 -5.61 -6.61 -17.25
C GLU A 167 -6.49 -6.57 -16.01
N LEU A 168 -6.66 -5.38 -15.46
CA LEU A 168 -7.56 -5.09 -14.35
C LEU A 168 -8.50 -3.99 -14.76
N GLN A 169 -9.79 -4.19 -14.53
CA GLN A 169 -10.77 -3.12 -14.49
C GLN A 169 -11.36 -3.04 -13.08
N CYS A 170 -11.33 -1.88 -12.44
CA CYS A 170 -11.98 -1.63 -11.16
C CYS A 170 -12.78 -0.32 -11.17
N GLU A 171 -13.68 -0.17 -10.21
CA GLU A 171 -14.48 1.03 -10.04
C GLU A 171 -13.69 2.13 -9.32
N LEU A 172 -13.97 3.39 -9.65
CA LEU A 172 -13.49 4.54 -8.89
C LEU A 172 -14.23 4.64 -7.57
N ILE A 173 -13.49 4.89 -6.50
CA ILE A 173 -14.06 5.11 -5.18
C ILE A 173 -14.04 6.59 -4.87
N LYS A 174 -15.22 7.12 -4.58
CA LYS A 174 -15.37 8.45 -3.99
C LYS A 174 -14.81 8.45 -2.57
N SER A 175 -13.81 9.30 -2.33
CA SER A 175 -13.29 9.56 -0.99
C SER A 175 -14.38 10.18 -0.13
N ILE A 176 -14.74 9.50 0.96
CA ILE A 176 -15.67 10.05 1.96
C ILE A 176 -14.83 10.89 2.92
N HIS A 177 -14.30 12.03 2.45
CA HIS A 177 -13.69 13.00 3.35
C HIS A 177 -14.80 13.82 4.03
N GLN A 178 -15.17 13.40 5.24
CA GLN A 178 -15.84 14.30 6.17
C GLN A 178 -14.80 14.90 7.09
N ASP A 179 -14.25 16.05 6.72
CA ASP A 179 -13.45 16.82 7.65
C ASP A 179 -14.30 17.16 8.87
N LEU A 180 -13.78 16.80 10.05
CA LEU A 180 -14.38 17.16 11.32
C LEU A 180 -14.20 18.67 11.49
N SER A 181 -15.23 19.44 11.15
CA SER A 181 -15.26 20.87 11.43
C SER A 181 -14.95 21.13 12.93
N PRO A 182 -14.33 22.26 13.30
CA PRO A 182 -14.00 22.57 14.69
C PRO A 182 -15.20 22.42 15.64
N LEU A 183 -16.40 22.80 15.20
CA LEU A 183 -17.62 22.65 15.98
C LEU A 183 -17.96 21.17 16.24
N LYS A 184 -17.88 20.31 15.21
CA LYS A 184 -18.07 18.86 15.37
C LYS A 184 -17.06 18.28 16.36
N LEU A 185 -15.81 18.75 16.36
CA LEU A 185 -14.80 18.32 17.34
C LEU A 185 -15.19 18.71 18.77
N VAL A 186 -15.63 19.95 18.99
CA VAL A 186 -16.09 20.41 20.31
C VAL A 186 -17.27 19.60 20.79
N VAL A 187 -18.28 19.37 19.94
CA VAL A 187 -19.45 18.54 20.27
C VAL A 187 -19.02 17.12 20.61
N MET A 188 -18.15 16.51 19.82
CA MET A 188 -17.61 15.17 20.09
C MET A 188 -16.86 15.12 21.43
N ARG A 189 -16.11 16.16 21.79
CA ARG A 189 -15.44 16.26 23.11
C ARG A 189 -16.44 16.35 24.25
N ILE A 190 -17.49 17.16 24.10
CA ILE A 190 -18.57 17.26 25.10
C ILE A 190 -19.25 15.91 25.26
N LEU A 191 -19.61 15.24 24.16
CA LEU A 191 -20.22 13.90 24.20
C LEU A 191 -19.32 12.86 24.89
N ASN A 192 -18.02 12.88 24.60
CA ASN A 192 -17.03 12.01 25.25
C ASN A 192 -16.95 12.22 26.77
N LEU A 193 -17.05 13.47 27.23
CA LEU A 193 -16.97 13.81 28.66
C LEU A 193 -18.30 13.62 29.40
N THR A 194 -19.43 13.59 28.69
CA THR A 194 -20.77 13.54 29.28
C THR A 194 -21.44 12.18 29.04
N VAL A 195 -22.03 11.99 27.86
CA VAL A 195 -22.91 10.89 27.49
C VAL A 195 -22.14 9.58 27.27
N LEU A 196 -20.99 9.64 26.60
CA LEU A 196 -20.17 8.47 26.26
C LEU A 196 -19.30 7.99 27.43
N ARG A 197 -19.40 8.61 28.61
CA ARG A 197 -18.84 8.04 29.85
C ARG A 197 -19.57 6.76 30.26
N ASN A 198 -20.85 6.62 29.87
CA ASN A 198 -21.58 5.37 30.03
C ASN A 198 -21.17 4.39 28.92
N ARG A 199 -20.61 3.24 29.32
CA ARG A 199 -20.13 2.19 28.41
C ARG A 199 -21.18 1.73 27.40
N TYR A 200 -22.44 1.58 27.82
CA TYR A 200 -23.51 1.13 26.92
C TYR A 200 -23.81 2.15 25.81
N LEU A 201 -23.85 3.44 26.16
CA LEU A 201 -24.07 4.51 25.19
C LEU A 201 -22.85 4.68 24.27
N ALA A 202 -21.64 4.50 24.80
CA ALA A 202 -20.41 4.52 24.02
C ALA A 202 -20.37 3.39 22.98
N ASP A 203 -20.74 2.17 23.39
CA ASP A 203 -20.76 1.01 22.50
C ASP A 203 -21.88 1.13 21.44
N PHE A 204 -23.06 1.67 21.82
CA PHE A 204 -24.14 1.96 20.87
C PHE A 204 -23.74 3.04 19.85
N PHE A 205 -23.13 4.13 20.31
CA PHE A 205 -22.61 5.18 19.43
C PHE A 205 -21.56 4.63 18.46
N ARG A 206 -20.62 3.81 18.95
CA ARG A 206 -19.63 3.12 18.11
C ARG A 206 -20.30 2.26 17.04
N TYR A 207 -21.34 1.49 17.42
CA TYR A 207 -22.09 0.68 16.47
C TYR A 207 -22.74 1.53 15.37
N ILE A 208 -23.37 2.66 15.71
CA ILE A 208 -23.97 3.58 14.71
C ILE A 208 -22.90 4.12 13.76
N VAL A 209 -21.79 4.63 14.29
CA VAL A 209 -20.71 5.21 13.47
C VAL A 209 -20.12 4.16 12.53
N VAL A 210 -19.82 2.95 13.05
CA VAL A 210 -19.32 1.84 12.23
C VAL A 210 -20.33 1.46 11.15
N LYS A 211 -21.61 1.36 11.49
CA LYS A 211 -22.66 1.06 10.52
C LYS A 211 -22.73 2.13 9.42
N LEU A 212 -22.70 3.41 9.78
CA LEU A 212 -22.75 4.53 8.82
C LEU A 212 -21.53 4.55 7.89
N LEU A 213 -20.33 4.29 8.41
CA LEU A 213 -19.10 4.21 7.61
C LEU A 213 -19.05 2.98 6.68
N ILE A 214 -19.75 1.89 7.05
CA ILE A 214 -19.80 0.66 6.24
C ILE A 214 -20.95 0.69 5.22
N THR A 215 -22.14 1.19 5.59
CA THR A 215 -23.35 1.15 4.74
C THR A 215 -23.50 2.32 3.77
N GLY A 216 -22.76 3.42 3.96
CA GLY A 216 -22.77 4.57 3.03
C GLY A 216 -21.97 4.38 1.74
N ARG A 217 -21.54 3.15 1.42
CA ARG A 217 -20.80 2.87 0.18
C ARG A 217 -21.79 2.91 -0.98
N HIS A 218 -21.70 3.95 -1.80
CA HIS A 218 -22.47 4.11 -3.02
C HIS A 218 -22.39 2.83 -3.88
N THR A 219 -23.56 2.33 -4.27
CA THR A 219 -23.73 1.12 -5.10
C THR A 219 -23.54 1.40 -6.59
N GLU A 220 -23.49 2.67 -6.99
CA GLU A 220 -23.29 3.09 -8.38
C GLU A 220 -21.87 3.64 -8.57
N SER A 221 -21.22 3.19 -9.64
CA SER A 221 -19.85 3.56 -9.97
C SER A 221 -19.81 4.86 -10.77
N ASP A 222 -19.15 5.89 -10.22
CA ASP A 222 -18.94 7.18 -10.89
C ASP A 222 -17.90 7.11 -12.03
N GLY A 223 -17.31 5.94 -12.25
CA GLY A 223 -16.34 5.68 -13.32
C GLY A 223 -15.50 4.42 -13.09
N TYR A 224 -14.74 4.05 -14.10
CA TYR A 224 -13.88 2.88 -14.08
C TYR A 224 -12.43 3.24 -14.35
N PHE A 225 -11.55 2.52 -13.71
CA PHE A 225 -10.12 2.48 -13.98
C PHE A 225 -9.79 1.13 -14.64
N CYS A 226 -9.04 1.16 -15.74
CA CYS A 226 -8.48 -0.01 -16.36
C CYS A 226 -6.95 0.11 -16.39
N ARG A 227 -6.26 -0.96 -16.03
CA ARG A 227 -4.80 -1.07 -16.11
C ARG A 227 -4.45 -2.31 -16.90
N VAL A 228 -3.70 -2.13 -17.97
CA VAL A 228 -3.12 -3.21 -18.76
C VAL A 228 -1.60 -3.14 -18.57
N MET A 229 -1.03 -4.21 -18.04
CA MET A 229 0.41 -4.41 -17.98
C MET A 229 0.79 -5.51 -18.96
N THR A 230 1.77 -5.24 -19.80
CA THR A 230 2.36 -6.23 -20.69
C THR A 230 3.85 -6.26 -20.44
N TRP A 231 4.37 -7.45 -20.15
CA TRP A 231 5.80 -7.67 -19.95
C TRP A 231 6.34 -8.45 -21.15
N GLY A 232 7.34 -7.87 -21.81
CA GLY A 232 8.15 -8.56 -22.81
C GLY A 232 9.48 -9.02 -22.21
N ASP A 233 10.41 -9.41 -23.07
CA ASP A 233 11.72 -9.93 -22.63
C ASP A 233 12.52 -8.92 -21.79
N THR A 234 12.38 -7.61 -22.03
CA THR A 234 13.18 -6.59 -21.32
C THR A 234 12.39 -5.35 -20.88
N LYS A 235 11.14 -5.26 -21.31
CA LYS A 235 10.32 -4.04 -21.21
C LYS A 235 9.00 -4.35 -20.52
N LEU A 236 8.60 -3.45 -19.63
CA LEU A 236 7.28 -3.46 -19.03
C LEU A 236 6.52 -2.26 -19.55
N ARG A 237 5.46 -2.51 -20.32
CA ARG A 237 4.54 -1.45 -20.79
C ARG A 237 3.28 -1.47 -19.94
N ILE A 238 2.90 -0.30 -19.46
CA ILE A 238 1.72 -0.10 -18.61
C ILE A 238 0.82 0.93 -19.27
N VAL A 239 -0.41 0.52 -19.55
CA VAL A 239 -1.46 1.36 -20.12
C VAL A 239 -2.57 1.50 -19.10
N ASP A 240 -2.71 2.70 -18.55
CA ASP A 240 -3.75 3.08 -17.62
C ASP A 240 -4.83 3.85 -18.36
N THR A 241 -6.09 3.48 -18.20
CA THR A 241 -7.25 4.16 -18.78
C THR A 241 -8.29 4.47 -17.71
N LEU A 242 -8.71 5.73 -17.62
CA LEU A 242 -9.77 6.20 -16.73
C LEU A 242 -10.97 6.62 -17.56
N LYS A 243 -12.17 6.18 -17.17
CA LYS A 243 -13.44 6.59 -17.77
C LYS A 243 -14.38 7.06 -16.67
N THR A 244 -14.75 8.34 -16.67
CA THR A 244 -15.60 8.96 -15.64
C THR A 244 -16.94 9.39 -16.21
N GLN A 245 -17.96 9.43 -15.37
CA GLN A 245 -19.25 10.04 -15.74
C GLN A 245 -19.20 11.58 -15.63
N PHE A 246 -18.29 12.09 -14.80
CA PHE A 246 -18.01 13.50 -14.55
C PHE A 246 -16.77 14.02 -15.31
N ASP A 247 -16.62 15.34 -15.40
CA ASP A 247 -15.40 15.95 -15.95
C ASP A 247 -14.31 16.00 -14.88
N ILE A 248 -13.13 15.46 -15.21
CA ILE A 248 -11.97 15.48 -14.34
C ILE A 248 -11.40 16.91 -14.32
N LYS A 249 -11.34 17.51 -13.13
CA LYS A 249 -10.74 18.82 -12.87
C LYS A 249 -9.28 18.70 -12.48
N TYR A 250 -8.96 17.69 -11.68
CA TYR A 250 -7.61 17.39 -11.20
C TYR A 250 -7.32 15.92 -11.36
N LEU A 251 -6.09 15.60 -11.79
CA LEU A 251 -5.61 14.24 -11.92
C LEU A 251 -4.14 14.18 -11.48
N ALA A 252 -3.86 13.31 -10.52
CA ALA A 252 -2.50 13.03 -10.09
C ALA A 252 -2.22 11.54 -10.12
N LYS A 253 -1.07 11.18 -10.70
CA LYS A 253 -0.46 9.87 -10.48
C LYS A 253 0.28 9.92 -9.15
N VAL A 254 -0.04 9.01 -8.24
CA VAL A 254 0.50 9.03 -6.88
C VAL A 254 1.28 7.77 -6.56
N THR A 255 2.38 7.92 -5.83
CA THR A 255 3.15 6.78 -5.31
C THR A 255 2.54 6.23 -4.01
N HIS A 256 1.68 7.02 -3.35
CA HIS A 256 0.91 6.65 -2.17
C HIS A 256 -0.54 7.11 -2.33
N LEU A 257 -1.49 6.20 -2.14
CA LEU A 257 -2.91 6.52 -2.17
C LEU A 257 -3.60 5.89 -0.96
N ASN A 258 -4.23 6.74 -0.16
CA ASN A 258 -5.11 6.30 0.90
C ASN A 258 -6.43 7.06 0.85
N LEU A 259 -7.51 6.34 0.55
CA LEU A 259 -8.88 6.89 0.55
C LEU A 259 -9.55 6.76 1.93
N PHE A 260 -8.89 6.08 2.88
CA PHE A 260 -9.43 5.80 4.21
C PHE A 260 -8.45 6.26 5.28
N HIS A 261 -8.80 7.33 5.99
CA HIS A 261 -7.95 7.81 7.06
C HIS A 261 -7.84 6.76 8.19
N MET A 262 -6.61 6.37 8.51
CA MET A 262 -6.27 5.49 9.64
C MET A 262 -5.24 6.21 10.51
N ALA A 263 -5.39 6.13 11.84
CA ALA A 263 -4.54 6.86 12.79
C ALA A 263 -3.05 6.51 12.68
N SER A 264 -2.73 5.28 12.28
CA SER A 264 -1.37 4.84 11.94
C SER A 264 -1.28 4.57 10.44
N SER A 265 -1.34 5.62 9.62
CA SER A 265 -1.09 5.52 8.19
C SER A 265 -0.23 6.69 7.72
N ARG A 266 0.56 6.47 6.66
CA ARG A 266 1.43 7.50 6.05
C ARG A 266 2.50 8.09 6.97
N TYR A 267 3.33 7.24 7.55
CA TYR A 267 4.62 7.70 8.05
C TYR A 267 5.47 8.24 6.92
N PHE A 268 6.37 9.16 7.24
CA PHE A 268 7.35 9.65 6.27
C PHE A 268 8.22 8.48 5.79
N ASP A 269 8.10 8.13 4.52
CA ASP A 269 8.89 7.10 3.85
C ASP A 269 10.15 7.78 3.27
N PRO A 270 11.37 7.37 3.66
CA PRO A 270 12.61 7.91 3.11
C PRO A 270 12.70 7.80 1.59
N LEU A 271 11.98 6.84 0.99
CA LEU A 271 11.92 6.66 -0.45
C LEU A 271 11.14 7.78 -1.16
N ASP A 272 10.29 8.55 -0.46
CA ASP A 272 9.49 9.63 -1.03
C ASP A 272 10.33 10.77 -1.60
N GLY A 273 11.45 11.08 -0.95
CA GLY A 273 12.38 12.13 -1.41
C GLY A 273 13.16 11.76 -2.68
N SER A 274 13.21 10.48 -3.03
CA SER A 274 14.05 9.97 -4.13
C SER A 274 13.32 9.81 -5.47
N GLN A 275 11.98 9.74 -5.50
CA GLN A 275 11.22 9.41 -6.71
C GLN A 275 10.03 10.32 -7.06
N GLY A 276 9.85 11.46 -6.38
CA GLY A 276 8.76 12.40 -6.69
C GLY A 276 7.42 11.85 -6.21
N SER A 277 6.89 12.45 -5.15
CA SER A 277 5.74 11.95 -4.41
C SER A 277 4.41 12.04 -5.18
N GLU A 278 4.29 12.98 -6.13
CA GLU A 278 3.09 13.18 -6.94
C GLU A 278 3.50 13.76 -8.31
N CYS A 279 2.97 13.19 -9.40
CA CYS A 279 3.06 13.81 -10.72
C CYS A 279 1.67 14.31 -11.10
N GLU A 280 1.48 15.63 -11.04
CA GLU A 280 0.28 16.28 -11.53
C GLU A 280 0.24 16.12 -13.06
N LEU A 281 -0.88 15.57 -13.54
CA LEU A 281 -1.12 15.39 -14.95
C LEU A 281 -2.19 16.39 -15.34
N SER A 282 -1.80 17.42 -16.10
CA SER A 282 -2.77 18.38 -16.63
C SER A 282 -3.71 17.66 -17.58
N TYR A 283 -4.95 17.46 -17.16
CA TYR A 283 -5.96 16.77 -17.94
C TYR A 283 -7.35 17.33 -17.64
N ASN A 284 -8.12 17.60 -18.69
CA ASN A 284 -9.49 18.06 -18.61
C ASN A 284 -10.35 17.25 -19.58
N GLY A 285 -11.30 16.48 -19.06
CA GLY A 285 -12.18 15.63 -19.86
C GLY A 285 -12.67 14.40 -19.09
N LYS A 286 -13.25 13.43 -19.81
CA LYS A 286 -13.88 12.23 -19.23
C LYS A 286 -13.09 10.93 -19.43
N ASN A 287 -12.19 10.89 -20.41
CA ASN A 287 -11.40 9.69 -20.76
C ASN A 287 -9.91 9.99 -20.77
N PHE A 288 -9.17 9.48 -19.81
CA PHE A 288 -7.73 9.66 -19.74
C PHE A 288 -7.03 8.34 -20.07
N THR A 289 -5.96 8.39 -20.88
CA THR A 289 -5.09 7.24 -21.14
C THR A 289 -3.64 7.64 -20.91
N HIS A 290 -2.91 6.84 -20.13
CA HIS A 290 -1.49 7.00 -19.87
C HIS A 290 -0.76 5.72 -20.24
N ASP A 291 0.16 5.84 -21.19
CA ASP A 291 0.97 4.74 -21.69
C ASP A 291 2.42 5.05 -21.36
N PHE A 292 3.06 4.20 -20.56
CA PHE A 292 4.45 4.37 -20.16
C PHE A 292 5.19 3.04 -20.11
N GLU A 293 6.49 3.13 -20.37
CA GLU A 293 7.42 2.00 -20.33
C GLU A 293 8.35 2.15 -19.12
N VAL A 294 8.69 1.02 -18.48
CA VAL A 294 9.64 0.89 -17.37
C VAL A 294 10.76 -0.09 -17.77
#